data_AF-A0A840IFP2-F1
#
_entry.id   AF-A0A840IFP2-F1
#
_cell.length_a   1.000
_cell.length_b   1.000
_cell.length_c   1.000
_cell.angle_alpha   90.00
_cell.angle_beta   90.00
_cell.angle_gamma   90.00
#
_symmetry.space_group_name_H-M   'P 1'
#
loop_
_entity.id
_entity.type
_entity.pdbx_description
1 polymer ?
#
loop_
_entity_poly.entity_id
_entity_poly.type
_entity_poly.pdbx_seq_one_letter_code
_entity_poly.pdbx_strand_id
1 'polypeptide(L)'
;MADGAIAVYGATGYTGALVARELRRRGLDAIVAGRDPDKLARLAEQLGGDMPTRAVELDDRDGLRHLLGDCAVVIDCAGPFARIGEPILRAAVETGTHYVDTTGEQSYIQFAHARYGDAARAAEVAVVPAMGFDYVPGDLIAHLAAQGLEPLGELTIAYATRGVRPTRGTTRTALGQAADGGEVWRDGGWHRAPLRVPRATFPFPPPFGRQPVMPFPSGEVAMVPRHVETRTLTTLMTVETLAGSRRAAPLVPLLAPAVTLALRTPLGRLVDAVVDRLPEGPPEERRRAARFAVVAVARGEDGRVRGGTVTGSDVYGLTAATVVEGAVRLRAGDHAAVGVLSPASAFDAAGFLDALAPAGVGWALDPLPA
;
A
#
# COMPACT_ATOMS: atom_id res chain seq x y z
N MET A 1 -14.79 -6.17 -21.60
CA MET A 1 -13.99 -5.10 -20.98
C MET A 1 -12.51 -5.46 -20.79
N ALA A 2 -12.06 -6.69 -21.12
CA ALA A 2 -10.66 -7.12 -20.97
C ALA A 2 -9.64 -6.39 -21.89
N ASP A 3 -10.09 -5.71 -22.94
CA ASP A 3 -9.23 -4.98 -23.89
C ASP A 3 -9.09 -3.48 -23.59
N GLY A 4 -9.71 -2.99 -22.49
CA GLY A 4 -9.65 -1.57 -22.13
C GLY A 4 -8.27 -1.11 -21.67
N ALA A 5 -7.98 0.18 -21.83
CA ALA A 5 -6.71 0.77 -21.40
C ALA A 5 -6.54 0.75 -19.86
N ILE A 6 -5.29 0.89 -19.40
CA ILE A 6 -5.01 1.15 -17.98
C ILE A 6 -4.94 2.66 -17.77
N ALA A 7 -5.79 3.22 -16.91
CA ALA A 7 -5.67 4.62 -16.50
C ALA A 7 -4.79 4.75 -15.26
N VAL A 8 -3.98 5.81 -15.17
CA VAL A 8 -3.26 6.20 -13.94
C VAL A 8 -3.76 7.56 -13.50
N TYR A 9 -4.53 7.63 -12.42
CA TYR A 9 -4.96 8.90 -11.84
C TYR A 9 -3.98 9.37 -10.76
N GLY A 10 -3.66 10.66 -10.74
CA GLY A 10 -2.58 11.20 -9.90
C GLY A 10 -1.19 10.96 -10.50
N ALA A 11 -1.11 10.78 -11.83
CA ALA A 11 0.11 10.42 -12.55
C ALA A 11 1.27 11.41 -12.37
N THR A 12 0.99 12.68 -12.06
CA THR A 12 2.01 13.73 -11.92
C THR A 12 2.64 13.82 -10.54
N GLY A 13 2.17 13.02 -9.56
CA GLY A 13 2.81 12.91 -8.25
C GLY A 13 3.97 11.92 -8.27
N TYR A 14 4.81 11.92 -7.22
CA TYR A 14 5.97 11.02 -7.13
C TYR A 14 5.67 9.56 -7.46
N THR A 15 4.71 8.92 -6.77
CA THR A 15 4.36 7.51 -7.02
C THR A 15 3.74 7.31 -8.39
N GLY A 16 2.77 8.16 -8.78
CA GLY A 16 2.11 8.08 -10.09
C GLY A 16 3.08 8.20 -11.26
N ALA A 17 4.12 9.02 -11.13
CA ALA A 17 5.14 9.17 -12.16
C ALA A 17 6.06 7.94 -12.26
N LEU A 18 6.24 7.19 -11.17
CA LEU A 18 6.94 5.90 -11.21
C LEU A 18 6.07 4.81 -11.84
N VAL A 19 4.77 4.80 -11.53
CA VAL A 19 3.79 3.90 -12.16
C VAL A 19 3.73 4.12 -13.68
N ALA A 20 3.64 5.38 -14.13
CA ALA A 20 3.63 5.72 -15.55
C ALA A 20 4.92 5.29 -16.27
N ARG A 21 6.08 5.47 -15.63
CA ARG A 21 7.37 4.98 -16.15
C ARG A 21 7.43 3.46 -16.22
N GLU A 22 6.87 2.77 -15.24
CA GLU A 22 6.83 1.30 -15.21
C GLU A 22 5.91 0.73 -16.30
N LEU A 23 4.72 1.32 -16.50
CA LEU A 23 3.83 0.99 -17.62
C LEU A 23 4.55 1.16 -18.97
N ARG A 24 5.23 2.29 -19.14
CA ARG A 24 6.03 2.57 -20.33
C ARG A 24 7.16 1.58 -20.54
N ARG A 25 7.91 1.25 -19.48
CA ARG A 25 9.00 0.26 -19.52
C ARG A 25 8.50 -1.12 -19.95
N ARG A 26 7.29 -1.50 -19.56
CA ARG A 26 6.63 -2.75 -19.96
C ARG A 26 5.93 -2.69 -21.33
N GLY A 27 5.91 -1.52 -21.99
CA GLY A 27 5.23 -1.34 -23.28
C GLY A 27 3.71 -1.47 -23.20
N LEU A 28 3.11 -1.10 -22.07
CA LEU A 28 1.67 -1.25 -21.83
C LEU A 28 0.90 0.01 -22.26
N ASP A 29 -0.24 -0.20 -22.92
CA ASP A 29 -1.18 0.86 -23.27
C ASP A 29 -1.79 1.47 -22.00
N ALA A 30 -1.52 2.76 -21.80
CA ALA A 30 -1.96 3.48 -20.62
C ALA A 30 -2.33 4.94 -20.91
N ILE A 31 -3.24 5.47 -20.10
CA ILE A 31 -3.64 6.88 -20.09
C ILE A 31 -3.16 7.49 -18.78
N VAL A 32 -2.41 8.60 -18.83
CA VAL A 32 -2.04 9.34 -17.63
C VAL A 32 -3.04 10.46 -17.36
N ALA A 33 -3.57 10.49 -16.15
CA ALA A 33 -4.63 11.40 -15.74
C ALA A 33 -4.35 12.10 -14.42
N GLY A 34 -4.97 13.26 -14.24
CA GLY A 34 -4.88 14.10 -13.06
C GLY A 34 -5.43 15.48 -13.33
N ARG A 35 -5.30 16.39 -12.36
CA ARG A 35 -5.89 17.73 -12.42
C ARG A 35 -5.11 18.78 -13.24
N ASP A 36 -3.81 18.58 -13.43
CA ASP A 36 -2.91 19.61 -13.96
C ASP A 36 -2.47 19.27 -15.40
N PRO A 37 -3.07 19.88 -16.43
CA PRO A 37 -2.80 19.55 -17.83
C PRO A 37 -1.33 19.80 -18.22
N ASP A 38 -0.71 20.87 -17.69
CA ASP A 38 0.67 21.22 -18.01
C ASP A 38 1.66 20.20 -17.43
N LYS A 39 1.41 19.72 -16.20
CA LYS A 39 2.22 18.64 -15.62
C LYS A 39 2.03 17.32 -16.36
N LEU A 40 0.82 17.03 -16.82
CA LEU A 40 0.55 15.82 -17.62
C LEU A 40 1.29 15.87 -18.95
N ALA A 41 1.25 17.00 -19.66
CA ALA A 41 1.99 17.19 -20.91
C ALA A 41 3.50 16.98 -20.71
N ARG A 42 4.09 17.59 -19.68
CA ARG A 42 5.52 17.39 -19.36
C ARG A 42 5.85 15.94 -19.01
N LEU A 43 4.99 15.25 -18.28
CA LEU A 43 5.20 13.84 -17.97
C LEU A 43 5.13 12.98 -19.24
N ALA A 44 4.15 13.22 -20.12
CA ALA A 44 4.03 12.49 -21.39
C ALA A 44 5.25 12.71 -22.28
N GLU A 45 5.76 13.94 -22.39
CA GLU A 45 7.01 14.24 -23.10
C GLU A 45 8.20 13.45 -22.54
N GLN A 46 8.37 13.42 -21.21
CA GLN A 46 9.41 12.62 -20.55
C GLN A 46 9.28 11.11 -20.81
N LEU A 47 8.06 10.65 -21.09
CA LEU A 47 7.76 9.25 -21.42
C LEU A 47 7.88 8.96 -22.92
N GLY A 48 8.16 9.95 -23.78
CA GLY A 48 8.33 9.80 -25.23
C GLY A 48 7.24 10.44 -26.09
N GLY A 49 6.25 11.11 -25.49
CA GLY A 49 5.33 12.05 -26.16
C GLY A 49 4.05 11.45 -26.77
N ASP A 50 3.92 10.13 -26.83
CA ASP A 50 2.78 9.40 -27.40
C ASP A 50 1.78 8.88 -26.35
N MET A 51 2.11 8.95 -25.05
CA MET A 51 1.23 8.47 -23.99
C MET A 51 0.04 9.43 -23.82
N PRO A 52 -1.22 8.97 -24.04
CA PRO A 52 -2.39 9.81 -23.92
C PRO A 52 -2.52 10.46 -22.55
N THR A 53 -2.88 11.75 -22.53
CA THR A 53 -3.11 12.52 -21.30
C THR A 53 -4.58 12.88 -21.15
N ARG A 54 -5.07 12.92 -19.92
CA ARG A 54 -6.44 13.38 -19.63
C ARG A 54 -6.49 14.21 -18.35
N ALA A 55 -6.75 15.51 -18.51
CA ALA A 55 -6.95 16.39 -17.38
C ALA A 55 -8.41 16.28 -16.89
N VAL A 56 -8.60 15.93 -15.62
CA VAL A 56 -9.92 15.84 -14.98
C VAL A 56 -9.75 16.11 -13.48
N GLU A 57 -10.64 16.93 -12.93
CA GLU A 57 -10.67 17.25 -11.50
C GLU A 57 -11.43 16.18 -10.71
N LEU A 58 -11.14 16.04 -9.41
CA LEU A 58 -11.79 15.03 -8.57
C LEU A 58 -13.27 15.30 -8.28
N ASP A 59 -13.73 16.55 -8.43
CA ASP A 59 -15.12 16.95 -8.26
C ASP A 59 -15.94 16.88 -9.57
N ASP A 60 -15.26 16.65 -10.71
CA ASP A 60 -15.91 16.42 -12.01
C ASP A 60 -16.34 14.96 -12.17
N ARG A 61 -17.53 14.65 -11.63
CA ARG A 61 -18.08 13.28 -11.66
C ARG A 61 -18.26 12.74 -13.08
N ASP A 62 -18.77 13.57 -14.00
CA ASP A 62 -19.05 13.12 -15.37
C ASP A 62 -17.73 12.94 -16.16
N GLY A 63 -16.77 13.83 -15.95
CA GLY A 63 -15.42 13.70 -16.48
C GLY A 63 -14.71 12.44 -15.99
N LEU A 64 -14.84 12.10 -14.70
CA LEU A 64 -14.30 10.85 -14.15
C LEU A 64 -14.97 9.62 -14.76
N ARG A 65 -16.29 9.61 -14.91
CA ARG A 65 -17.01 8.50 -15.57
C ARG A 65 -16.59 8.36 -17.03
N HIS A 66 -16.41 9.48 -17.73
CA HIS A 66 -15.96 9.48 -19.12
C HIS A 66 -14.50 9.01 -19.27
N LEU A 67 -13.61 9.38 -18.34
CA LEU A 67 -12.25 8.87 -18.29
C LEU A 67 -12.22 7.35 -18.15
N LEU A 68 -13.03 6.81 -17.22
CA LEU A 68 -12.99 5.40 -16.84
C LEU A 68 -13.81 4.47 -17.74
N GLY A 69 -14.85 4.98 -18.42
CA GLY A 69 -15.77 4.15 -19.21
C GLY A 69 -15.13 3.30 -20.32
N ASP A 70 -13.95 3.69 -20.82
CA ASP A 70 -13.18 2.95 -21.83
C ASP A 70 -11.97 2.19 -21.23
N CYS A 71 -11.80 2.21 -19.91
CA CYS A 71 -10.68 1.60 -19.21
C CYS A 71 -11.06 0.26 -18.62
N ALA A 72 -10.14 -0.71 -18.70
CA ALA A 72 -10.28 -1.99 -18.00
C ALA A 72 -9.96 -1.82 -16.52
N VAL A 73 -8.94 -1.00 -16.21
CA VAL A 73 -8.44 -0.80 -14.85
C VAL A 73 -8.03 0.66 -14.65
N VAL A 74 -8.27 1.19 -13.45
CA VAL A 74 -7.66 2.43 -12.97
C VAL A 74 -6.69 2.14 -11.83
N ILE A 75 -5.51 2.74 -11.93
CA ILE A 75 -4.50 2.83 -10.87
C ILE A 75 -4.63 4.22 -10.23
N ASP A 76 -5.10 4.29 -8.99
CA ASP A 76 -5.23 5.53 -8.24
C ASP A 76 -4.00 5.78 -7.35
N CYS A 77 -3.29 6.86 -7.67
CA CYS A 77 -2.13 7.35 -6.92
C CYS A 77 -2.41 8.69 -6.22
N ALA A 78 -3.66 9.16 -6.17
CA ALA A 78 -4.03 10.49 -5.67
C ALA A 78 -4.37 10.47 -4.17
N GLY A 79 -3.34 10.44 -3.32
CA GLY A 79 -3.48 10.59 -1.86
C GLY A 79 -3.48 12.06 -1.37
N PRO A 80 -3.91 12.32 -0.11
CA PRO A 80 -4.27 11.35 0.94
C PRO A 80 -5.67 10.74 0.74
N PHE A 81 -5.75 9.41 0.79
CA PHE A 81 -6.91 8.65 0.31
C PHE A 81 -8.16 8.84 1.17
N ALA A 82 -8.02 8.89 2.50
CA ALA A 82 -9.15 9.12 3.41
C ALA A 82 -9.85 10.46 3.18
N ARG A 83 -9.21 11.41 2.49
CA ARG A 83 -9.80 12.73 2.17
C ARG A 83 -10.31 12.83 0.74
N ILE A 84 -9.56 12.29 -0.22
CA ILE A 84 -9.77 12.57 -1.65
C ILE A 84 -9.81 11.32 -2.54
N GLY A 85 -9.72 10.11 -1.98
CA GLY A 85 -9.66 8.87 -2.76
C GLY A 85 -11.03 8.33 -3.20
N GLU A 86 -12.12 8.72 -2.54
CA GLU A 86 -13.46 8.18 -2.88
C GLU A 86 -13.91 8.46 -4.33
N PRO A 87 -13.72 9.66 -4.92
CA PRO A 87 -14.28 9.96 -6.24
C PRO A 87 -13.82 9.01 -7.35
N ILE A 88 -12.55 8.58 -7.35
CA ILE A 88 -12.03 7.62 -8.35
C ILE A 88 -12.60 6.23 -8.11
N LEU A 89 -12.56 5.74 -6.86
CA LEU A 89 -13.12 4.44 -6.48
C LEU A 89 -14.61 4.34 -6.87
N ARG A 90 -15.38 5.39 -6.56
CA ARG A 90 -16.80 5.49 -6.93
C ARG A 90 -16.98 5.40 -8.44
N ALA A 91 -16.24 6.21 -9.21
CA ALA A 91 -16.35 6.22 -10.65
C ALA A 91 -15.99 4.85 -11.24
N ALA A 92 -14.98 4.17 -10.71
CA ALA A 92 -14.57 2.84 -11.14
C ALA A 92 -15.71 1.81 -10.95
N VAL A 93 -16.30 1.74 -9.76
CA VAL A 93 -17.45 0.86 -9.49
C VAL A 93 -18.67 1.21 -10.35
N GLU A 94 -18.94 2.51 -10.54
CA GLU A 94 -20.06 2.99 -11.36
C GLU A 94 -19.93 2.71 -12.86
N THR A 95 -18.70 2.51 -13.35
CA THR A 95 -18.40 2.29 -14.77
C THR A 95 -18.01 0.86 -15.10
N GLY A 96 -17.91 -0.02 -14.09
CA GLY A 96 -17.46 -1.40 -14.30
C GLY A 96 -15.94 -1.54 -14.45
N THR A 97 -15.17 -0.50 -14.15
CA THR A 97 -13.70 -0.49 -14.27
C THR A 97 -13.07 -1.06 -13.01
N HIS A 98 -12.11 -1.99 -13.14
CA HIS A 98 -11.36 -2.49 -12.00
C HIS A 98 -10.53 -1.38 -11.34
N TYR A 99 -10.35 -1.47 -10.03
CA TYR A 99 -9.68 -0.43 -9.25
C TYR A 99 -8.50 -1.02 -8.47
N VAL A 100 -7.35 -0.37 -8.58
CA VAL A 100 -6.21 -0.58 -7.66
C VAL A 100 -5.68 0.77 -7.19
N ASP A 101 -5.14 0.82 -5.97
CA ASP A 101 -4.56 2.05 -5.43
C ASP A 101 -3.24 1.81 -4.69
N THR A 102 -2.59 2.91 -4.29
CA THR A 102 -1.37 2.87 -3.49
C THR A 102 -1.60 3.36 -2.06
N THR A 103 -2.78 3.14 -1.48
CA THR A 103 -3.13 3.66 -0.17
C THR A 103 -2.28 3.04 0.93
N GLY A 104 -1.75 3.91 1.80
CA GLY A 104 -1.13 3.54 3.07
C GLY A 104 -2.11 3.64 4.25
N GLU A 105 -3.41 3.85 3.99
CA GLU A 105 -4.36 4.33 5.00
C GLU A 105 -5.34 3.24 5.42
N GLN A 106 -5.11 2.64 6.59
CA GLN A 106 -5.98 1.62 7.21
C GLN A 106 -7.47 2.02 7.20
N SER A 107 -7.80 3.27 7.51
CA SER A 107 -9.18 3.78 7.53
C SER A 107 -9.82 3.80 6.14
N TYR A 108 -9.06 4.11 5.10
CA TYR A 108 -9.55 4.09 3.72
C TYR A 108 -9.83 2.66 3.23
N ILE A 109 -8.99 1.69 3.61
CA ILE A 109 -9.21 0.27 3.29
C ILE A 109 -10.51 -0.23 3.94
N GLN A 110 -10.72 0.07 5.23
CA GLN A 110 -11.97 -0.26 5.92
C GLN A 110 -13.19 0.42 5.27
N PHE A 111 -13.05 1.70 4.90
CA PHE A 111 -14.07 2.44 4.18
C PHE A 111 -14.43 1.78 2.84
N ALA A 112 -13.44 1.39 2.03
CA ALA A 112 -13.67 0.73 0.76
C ALA A 112 -14.48 -0.57 0.97
N HIS A 113 -14.07 -1.43 1.89
CA HIS A 113 -14.80 -2.66 2.21
C HIS A 113 -16.24 -2.39 2.67
N ALA A 114 -16.43 -1.46 3.60
CA ALA A 114 -17.74 -1.17 4.19
C ALA A 114 -18.70 -0.49 3.20
N ARG A 115 -18.20 0.44 2.37
CA ARG A 115 -19.04 1.29 1.51
C ARG A 115 -19.25 0.72 0.12
N TYR A 116 -18.25 0.02 -0.42
CA TYR A 116 -18.21 -0.43 -1.82
C TYR A 116 -18.21 -1.95 -1.97
N GLY A 117 -18.09 -2.73 -0.89
CA GLY A 117 -18.07 -4.20 -0.95
C GLY A 117 -19.23 -4.81 -1.76
N ASP A 118 -20.47 -4.43 -1.46
CA ASP A 118 -21.65 -4.96 -2.16
C ASP A 118 -21.80 -4.39 -3.57
N ALA A 119 -21.56 -3.08 -3.75
CA ALA A 119 -21.69 -2.41 -5.03
C ALA A 119 -20.65 -2.93 -6.05
N ALA A 120 -19.41 -3.15 -5.62
CA ALA A 120 -18.35 -3.71 -6.46
C ALA A 120 -18.66 -5.16 -6.86
N ARG A 121 -19.22 -5.98 -5.94
CA ARG A 121 -19.69 -7.34 -6.28
C ARG A 121 -20.83 -7.31 -7.30
N ALA A 122 -21.82 -6.43 -7.11
CA ALA A 122 -22.95 -6.30 -8.03
C ALA A 122 -22.53 -5.79 -9.42
N ALA A 123 -21.47 -4.98 -9.50
CA ALA A 123 -20.91 -4.47 -10.75
C ALA A 123 -19.87 -5.42 -11.40
N GLU A 124 -19.59 -6.59 -10.79
CA GLU A 124 -18.53 -7.51 -11.21
C GLU A 124 -17.14 -6.84 -11.29
N VAL A 125 -16.88 -5.90 -10.39
CA VAL A 125 -15.63 -5.13 -10.31
C VAL A 125 -14.77 -5.64 -9.17
N ALA A 126 -13.51 -5.98 -9.48
CA ALA A 126 -12.46 -6.11 -8.48
C ALA A 126 -11.93 -4.72 -8.05
N VAL A 127 -11.96 -4.48 -6.74
CA VAL A 127 -11.39 -3.32 -6.07
C VAL A 127 -10.30 -3.83 -5.13
N VAL A 128 -9.04 -3.55 -5.44
CA VAL A 128 -7.88 -4.02 -4.67
C VAL A 128 -7.12 -2.81 -4.13
N PRO A 129 -7.50 -2.28 -2.95
CA PRO A 129 -6.73 -1.20 -2.34
C PRO A 129 -5.37 -1.71 -1.87
N ALA A 130 -4.49 -0.78 -1.53
CA ALA A 130 -3.21 -1.06 -0.86
C ALA A 130 -2.22 -1.89 -1.71
N MET A 131 -2.22 -1.70 -3.03
CA MET A 131 -1.35 -2.39 -3.99
C MET A 131 0.08 -1.81 -4.07
N GLY A 132 0.69 -1.52 -2.92
CA GLY A 132 2.05 -1.00 -2.82
C GLY A 132 2.99 -1.84 -1.93
N PHE A 133 4.25 -1.42 -1.82
CA PHE A 133 5.23 -2.03 -0.90
C PHE A 133 4.72 -2.08 0.54
N ASP A 134 3.96 -1.07 0.95
CA ASP A 134 3.50 -0.91 2.32
C ASP A 134 2.81 -2.18 2.84
N TYR A 135 2.07 -2.89 2.00
CA TYR A 135 1.24 -4.03 2.42
C TYR A 135 1.27 -5.26 1.51
N VAL A 136 1.53 -5.16 0.20
CA VAL A 136 1.49 -6.35 -0.68
C VAL A 136 2.48 -7.42 -0.27
N PRO A 137 3.78 -7.13 -0.04
CA PRO A 137 4.73 -8.16 0.38
C PRO A 137 4.29 -8.87 1.67
N GLY A 138 3.76 -8.11 2.64
CA GLY A 138 3.30 -8.66 3.92
C GLY A 138 2.02 -9.49 3.80
N ASP A 139 1.03 -9.01 3.04
CA ASP A 139 -0.24 -9.71 2.78
C ASP A 139 0.02 -11.07 2.11
N LEU A 140 0.79 -11.06 1.00
CA LEU A 140 1.08 -12.26 0.22
C LEU A 140 1.92 -13.28 1.03
N ILE A 141 2.97 -12.84 1.72
CA ILE A 141 3.83 -13.77 2.47
C ILE A 141 3.14 -14.30 3.72
N ALA A 142 2.25 -13.51 4.34
CA ALA A 142 1.43 -13.94 5.46
C ALA A 142 0.43 -15.01 5.04
N HIS A 143 -0.22 -14.84 3.88
CA HIS A 143 -1.10 -15.85 3.29
C HIS A 143 -0.36 -17.18 3.09
N LEU A 144 0.80 -17.16 2.42
CA LEU A 144 1.61 -18.36 2.16
C LEU A 144 2.13 -19.05 3.44
N ALA A 145 2.53 -18.25 4.44
CA ALA A 145 2.99 -18.77 5.73
C ALA A 145 1.86 -19.42 6.54
N ALA A 146 0.63 -18.91 6.43
CA ALA A 146 -0.53 -19.43 7.16
C ALA A 146 -1.06 -20.76 6.62
N GLN A 147 -0.91 -21.03 5.31
CA GLN A 147 -1.47 -22.22 4.66
C GLN A 147 -1.16 -23.53 5.41
N GLY A 148 -2.19 -24.28 5.76
CA GLY A 148 -2.05 -25.59 6.42
C GLY A 148 -1.69 -25.52 7.91
N LEU A 149 -1.70 -24.34 8.53
CA LEU A 149 -1.55 -24.15 9.99
C LEU A 149 -2.88 -23.88 10.70
N GLU A 150 -4.01 -23.90 10.00
CA GLU A 150 -5.31 -23.57 10.55
C GLU A 150 -5.77 -24.61 11.60
N PRO A 151 -6.42 -24.18 12.70
CA PRO A 151 -6.70 -22.80 13.09
C PRO A 151 -5.46 -22.04 13.61
N LEU A 152 -5.35 -20.77 13.24
CA LEU A 152 -4.20 -19.93 13.59
C LEU A 152 -4.44 -19.14 14.89
N GLY A 153 -3.54 -19.29 15.87
CA GLY A 153 -3.59 -18.54 17.12
C GLY A 153 -3.00 -17.14 16.99
N GLU A 154 -1.89 -17.01 16.27
CA GLU A 154 -1.19 -15.74 16.09
C GLU A 154 -0.54 -15.64 14.70
N LEU A 155 -0.64 -14.47 14.10
CA LEU A 155 0.08 -14.07 12.91
C LEU A 155 0.87 -12.80 13.20
N THR A 156 2.16 -12.79 12.92
CA THR A 156 3.00 -11.58 13.02
C THR A 156 3.53 -11.21 11.65
N ILE A 157 3.42 -9.94 11.28
CA ILE A 157 4.04 -9.36 10.07
C ILE A 157 4.98 -8.25 10.50
N ALA A 158 6.25 -8.32 10.13
CA ALA A 158 7.26 -7.37 10.56
C ALA A 158 8.01 -6.76 9.38
N TYR A 159 8.19 -5.44 9.41
CA TYR A 159 8.88 -4.66 8.37
C TYR A 159 10.19 -4.07 8.90
N ALA A 160 11.26 -4.23 8.12
CA ALA A 160 12.51 -3.52 8.29
C ALA A 160 12.89 -2.81 6.99
N THR A 161 13.28 -1.54 7.08
CA THR A 161 13.85 -0.81 5.95
C THR A 161 15.14 -0.11 6.35
N ARG A 162 16.03 0.10 5.39
CA ARG A 162 17.27 0.86 5.55
C ARG A 162 17.44 1.78 4.35
N GLY A 163 17.75 3.04 4.61
CA GLY A 163 17.98 4.05 3.56
C GLY A 163 16.70 4.63 2.94
N VAL A 164 15.51 4.25 3.43
CA VAL A 164 14.24 4.84 2.99
C VAL A 164 14.09 6.25 3.54
N ARG A 165 13.51 7.13 2.70
CA ARG A 165 13.08 8.48 3.08
C ARG A 165 11.62 8.64 2.69
N PRO A 166 10.77 9.19 3.57
CA PRO A 166 9.36 9.40 3.25
C PRO A 166 9.21 10.46 2.16
N THR A 167 8.22 10.29 1.28
CA THR A 167 7.72 11.35 0.39
C THR A 167 6.86 12.34 1.15
N ARG A 168 6.56 13.50 0.55
CA ARG A 168 5.50 14.40 1.05
C ARG A 168 4.18 13.65 1.28
N GLY A 169 3.80 12.79 0.33
CA GLY A 169 2.58 11.98 0.41
C GLY A 169 2.58 11.06 1.63
N THR A 170 3.63 10.24 1.76
CA THR A 170 3.83 9.32 2.90
C THR A 170 3.81 10.06 4.24
N THR A 171 4.42 11.24 4.34
CA THR A 171 4.38 12.04 5.57
C THR A 171 2.97 12.51 5.91
N ARG A 172 2.17 12.98 4.93
CA ARG A 172 0.77 13.36 5.17
C ARG A 172 -0.08 12.17 5.63
N THR A 173 0.08 11.01 4.98
CA THR A 173 -0.60 9.76 5.37
C THR A 173 -0.26 9.36 6.81
N ALA A 174 1.03 9.32 7.17
CA ALA A 174 1.47 8.96 8.51
C ALA A 174 0.91 9.91 9.60
N LEU A 175 0.84 11.22 9.31
CA LEU A 175 0.25 12.20 10.21
C LEU A 175 -1.27 12.01 10.36
N GLY A 176 -1.98 11.73 9.26
CA GLY A 176 -3.41 11.42 9.27
C GLY A 176 -3.73 10.20 10.13
N GLN A 177 -3.02 9.10 9.93
CA GLN A 177 -3.22 7.87 10.70
C GLN A 177 -2.95 8.05 12.20
N ALA A 178 -1.93 8.85 12.55
CA ALA A 178 -1.66 9.20 13.95
C ALA A 178 -2.79 10.04 14.58
N ALA A 179 -3.52 10.82 13.78
CA ALA A 179 -4.64 11.63 14.25
C ALA A 179 -5.93 10.82 14.41
N ASP A 180 -6.19 9.85 13.55
CA ASP A 180 -7.43 9.04 13.60
C ASP A 180 -7.34 7.94 14.68
N GLY A 181 -6.12 7.47 14.96
CA GLY A 181 -5.88 6.31 15.81
C GLY A 181 -6.13 5.03 15.02
N GLY A 182 -5.20 4.08 15.11
CA GLY A 182 -5.31 2.82 14.36
C GLY A 182 -6.26 1.81 14.99
N GLU A 183 -6.52 0.74 14.25
CA GLU A 183 -7.15 -0.48 14.74
C GLU A 183 -6.12 -1.61 14.86
N VAL A 184 -6.43 -2.58 15.71
CA VAL A 184 -5.70 -3.85 15.86
C VAL A 184 -6.69 -4.99 15.72
N TRP A 185 -6.21 -6.15 15.26
CA TRP A 185 -7.00 -7.37 15.21
C TRP A 185 -6.56 -8.31 16.35
N ARG A 186 -7.49 -8.57 17.27
CA ARG A 186 -7.24 -9.34 18.49
C ARG A 186 -8.51 -10.09 18.87
N ASP A 187 -8.35 -11.27 19.47
CA ASP A 187 -9.46 -12.11 19.94
C ASP A 187 -10.54 -12.36 18.86
N GLY A 188 -10.13 -12.39 17.59
CA GLY A 188 -11.02 -12.58 16.44
C GLY A 188 -11.85 -11.36 16.03
N GLY A 189 -11.47 -10.14 16.44
CA GLY A 189 -12.19 -8.91 16.10
C GLY A 189 -11.30 -7.68 15.94
N TRP A 190 -11.85 -6.64 15.28
CA TRP A 190 -11.22 -5.31 15.22
C TRP A 190 -11.46 -4.54 16.51
N HIS A 191 -10.38 -4.01 17.08
CA HIS A 191 -10.39 -3.18 18.28
C HIS A 191 -9.59 -1.89 18.04
N ARG A 192 -9.91 -0.83 18.77
CA ARG A 192 -9.11 0.40 18.75
C ARG A 192 -7.71 0.13 19.29
N ALA A 193 -6.68 0.60 18.59
CA ALA A 193 -5.30 0.43 19.00
C ALA A 193 -5.05 1.08 20.38
N PRO A 194 -4.31 0.40 21.28
CA PRO A 194 -4.00 0.94 22.60
C PRO A 194 -3.05 2.14 22.49
N LEU A 195 -3.19 3.10 23.42
CA LEU A 195 -2.31 4.28 23.51
C LEU A 195 -0.86 3.91 23.86
N ARG A 196 -0.64 2.76 24.50
CA ARG A 196 0.68 2.28 24.92
C ARG A 196 1.20 1.23 23.94
N VAL A 197 2.30 1.56 23.28
CA VAL A 197 2.92 0.73 22.24
C VAL A 197 4.11 -0.03 22.86
N PRO A 198 4.01 -1.36 23.07
CA PRO A 198 5.14 -2.13 23.59
C PRO A 198 6.29 -2.11 22.57
N ARG A 199 7.50 -1.88 23.05
CA ARG A 199 8.73 -2.04 22.26
C ARG A 199 9.16 -3.49 22.38
N ALA A 200 9.45 -4.11 21.24
CA ALA A 200 9.98 -5.46 21.18
C ALA A 200 11.26 -5.49 20.34
N THR A 201 11.90 -6.65 20.29
CA THR A 201 12.93 -6.92 19.29
C THR A 201 12.47 -8.07 18.41
N PHE A 202 12.76 -7.98 17.12
CA PHE A 202 12.31 -8.96 16.14
C PHE A 202 13.49 -9.36 15.22
N PRO A 203 13.68 -10.64 14.90
CA PRO A 203 14.73 -11.10 14.01
C PRO A 203 14.36 -10.89 12.54
N PHE A 204 15.28 -10.35 11.76
CA PHE A 204 15.16 -10.19 10.31
C PHE A 204 16.34 -10.88 9.62
N PRO A 205 16.17 -11.31 8.36
CA PRO A 205 17.29 -11.86 7.59
C PRO A 205 18.43 -10.83 7.43
N PRO A 206 19.66 -11.27 7.12
CA PRO A 206 20.74 -10.37 6.73
C PRO A 206 20.29 -9.41 5.61
N PRO A 207 20.75 -8.14 5.63
CA PRO A 207 21.73 -7.55 6.53
C PRO A 207 21.12 -6.92 7.81
N PHE A 208 19.83 -7.13 8.09
CA PHE A 208 19.15 -6.42 9.18
C PHE A 208 19.42 -7.03 10.55
N GLY A 209 19.39 -8.36 10.68
CA GLY A 209 19.54 -9.06 11.96
C GLY A 209 18.43 -8.69 12.97
N ARG A 210 18.67 -8.90 14.27
CA ARG A 210 17.70 -8.50 15.30
C ARG A 210 17.57 -6.98 15.38
N GLN A 211 16.34 -6.49 15.38
CA GLN A 211 16.04 -5.06 15.35
C GLN A 211 15.03 -4.65 16.42
N PRO A 212 15.15 -3.45 17.00
CA PRO A 212 14.07 -2.88 17.80
C PRO A 212 12.88 -2.55 16.91
N VAL A 213 11.70 -3.01 17.30
CA VAL A 213 10.45 -2.82 16.57
C VAL A 213 9.36 -2.28 17.48
N MET A 214 8.34 -1.70 16.86
CA MET A 214 7.12 -1.27 17.52
C MET A 214 5.90 -1.51 16.60
N PRO A 215 4.72 -1.75 17.18
CA PRO A 215 3.48 -1.74 16.44
C PRO A 215 3.27 -0.46 15.64
N PHE A 216 2.66 -0.59 14.46
CA PHE A 216 2.28 0.52 13.59
C PHE A 216 0.88 0.27 13.01
N PRO A 217 0.12 1.33 12.67
CA PRO A 217 -1.26 1.22 12.17
C PRO A 217 -1.27 0.73 10.71
N SER A 218 -1.07 -0.57 10.54
CA SER A 218 -0.96 -1.19 9.22
C SER A 218 -2.31 -1.42 8.55
N GLY A 219 -2.36 -1.25 7.24
CA GLY A 219 -3.47 -1.67 6.39
C GLY A 219 -3.70 -3.18 6.39
N GLU A 220 -2.69 -3.99 6.70
CA GLU A 220 -2.83 -5.46 6.79
C GLU A 220 -3.83 -5.87 7.88
N VAL A 221 -3.99 -5.08 8.94
CA VAL A 221 -5.04 -5.29 9.95
C VAL A 221 -6.43 -5.20 9.34
N ALA A 222 -6.61 -4.39 8.29
CA ALA A 222 -7.85 -4.29 7.55
C ALA A 222 -7.97 -5.30 6.40
N MET A 223 -6.94 -6.10 6.09
CA MET A 223 -6.94 -6.98 4.91
C MET A 223 -6.75 -8.45 5.26
N VAL A 224 -5.73 -8.77 6.06
CA VAL A 224 -5.31 -10.14 6.36
C VAL A 224 -6.39 -10.96 7.05
N PRO A 225 -7.10 -10.46 8.09
CA PRO A 225 -8.16 -11.23 8.74
C PRO A 225 -9.35 -11.59 7.85
N ARG A 226 -9.45 -11.00 6.65
CA ARG A 226 -10.53 -11.30 5.69
C ARG A 226 -10.25 -12.54 4.85
N HIS A 227 -9.01 -13.04 4.83
CA HIS A 227 -8.63 -14.22 4.03
C HIS A 227 -7.67 -15.18 4.77
N VAL A 228 -7.19 -14.81 5.96
CA VAL A 228 -6.50 -15.72 6.89
C VAL A 228 -7.27 -15.72 8.21
N GLU A 229 -7.80 -16.87 8.60
CA GLU A 229 -8.47 -17.05 9.88
C GLU A 229 -7.44 -17.12 11.01
N THR A 230 -7.30 -16.02 11.76
CA THR A 230 -6.37 -15.91 12.90
C THR A 230 -7.03 -15.24 14.09
N ARG A 231 -6.70 -15.65 15.32
CA ARG A 231 -7.17 -14.96 16.54
C ARG A 231 -6.52 -13.60 16.75
N THR A 232 -5.22 -13.48 16.43
CA THR A 232 -4.45 -12.25 16.65
C THR A 232 -3.54 -11.96 15.48
N LEU A 233 -3.50 -10.70 15.05
CA LEU A 233 -2.56 -10.20 14.05
C LEU A 233 -1.73 -9.06 14.61
N THR A 234 -0.42 -9.26 14.64
CA THR A 234 0.57 -8.30 15.14
C THR A 234 1.38 -7.73 13.98
N THR A 235 1.24 -6.44 13.70
CA THR A 235 2.03 -5.74 12.67
C THR A 235 3.12 -4.89 13.30
N LEU A 236 4.38 -5.11 12.91
CA LEU A 236 5.56 -4.51 13.52
C LEU A 236 6.40 -3.80 12.48
N MET A 237 7.03 -2.69 12.86
CA MET A 237 8.00 -2.02 12.01
C MET A 237 9.23 -1.62 12.82
N THR A 238 10.40 -1.63 12.19
CA THR A 238 11.61 -1.17 12.85
C THR A 238 11.46 0.28 13.27
N VAL A 239 11.93 0.55 14.48
CA VAL A 239 11.92 1.88 15.07
C VAL A 239 12.68 2.89 14.19
N GLU A 240 13.71 2.45 13.48
CA GLU A 240 14.46 3.27 12.54
C GLU A 240 13.61 3.74 11.35
N THR A 241 12.76 2.85 10.79
CA THR A 241 11.86 3.22 9.69
C THR A 241 10.83 4.24 10.18
N LEU A 242 10.21 4.03 11.34
CA LEU A 242 9.16 4.91 11.86
C LEU A 242 9.69 6.28 12.33
N ALA A 243 10.82 6.30 13.04
CA ALA A 243 11.36 7.53 13.64
C ALA A 243 12.37 8.24 12.72
N GLY A 244 12.67 7.70 11.53
CA GLY A 244 13.69 8.20 10.60
C GLY A 244 15.14 8.05 11.08
N SER A 245 15.35 7.84 12.38
CA SER A 245 16.62 7.47 12.99
C SER A 245 16.39 6.75 14.32
N ARG A 246 17.25 5.79 14.65
CA ARG A 246 17.22 5.11 15.96
C ARG A 246 17.38 6.08 17.14
N ARG A 247 18.09 7.20 16.94
CA ARG A 247 18.35 8.20 17.98
C ARG A 247 17.11 9.05 18.30
N ALA A 248 16.21 9.27 17.33
CA ALA A 248 14.98 10.03 17.54
C ALA A 248 13.86 9.21 18.21
N ALA A 249 13.98 7.88 18.22
CA ALA A 249 12.97 6.96 18.74
C ALA A 249 12.47 7.22 20.18
N PRO A 250 13.31 7.64 21.15
CA PRO A 250 12.83 7.94 22.49
C PRO A 250 11.92 9.18 22.53
N LEU A 251 12.07 10.09 21.56
CA LEU A 251 11.33 11.36 21.50
C LEU A 251 9.96 11.22 20.82
N VAL A 252 9.78 10.22 19.96
CA VAL A 252 8.51 9.99 19.24
C VAL A 252 7.29 9.96 20.17
N PRO A 253 7.24 9.13 21.24
CA PRO A 253 6.07 9.10 22.13
C PRO A 253 5.89 10.39 22.95
N LEU A 254 6.94 11.18 23.15
CA LEU A 254 6.86 12.48 23.83
C LEU A 254 6.22 13.54 22.93
N LEU A 255 6.54 13.53 21.63
CA LEU A 255 6.09 14.52 20.67
C LEU A 255 4.72 14.16 20.04
N ALA A 256 4.40 12.87 19.92
CA ALA A 256 3.20 12.40 19.24
C ALA A 256 1.89 13.03 19.76
N PRO A 257 1.63 13.14 21.07
CA PRO A 257 0.38 13.75 21.56
C PRO A 257 0.22 15.21 21.14
N ALA A 258 1.32 15.99 21.16
CA ALA A 258 1.31 17.39 20.76
C ALA A 258 1.05 17.55 19.26
N VAL A 259 1.69 16.72 18.43
CA VAL A 259 1.47 16.71 16.98
C VAL A 259 0.03 16.29 16.65
N THR A 260 -0.48 15.23 17.26
CA THR A 260 -1.87 14.78 17.10
C THR A 260 -2.86 15.88 17.51
N LEU A 261 -2.62 16.57 18.62
CA LEU A 261 -3.47 17.69 19.04
C LEU A 261 -3.42 18.83 18.02
N ALA A 262 -2.23 19.20 17.52
CA ALA A 262 -2.09 20.23 16.51
C ALA A 262 -2.88 19.90 15.24
N LEU A 263 -2.80 18.65 14.76
CA LEU A 263 -3.53 18.17 13.58
C LEU A 263 -5.07 18.23 13.74
N ARG A 264 -5.58 18.13 14.97
CA ARG A 264 -7.01 18.22 15.29
C ARG A 264 -7.50 19.65 15.52
N THR A 265 -6.62 20.64 15.43
CA THR A 265 -6.92 22.06 15.63
C THR A 265 -6.59 22.86 14.37
N PRO A 266 -6.97 24.15 14.28
CA PRO A 266 -6.55 25.01 13.16
C PRO A 266 -5.02 25.11 12.97
N LEU A 267 -4.22 24.73 13.98
CA LEU A 267 -2.76 24.61 13.89
C LEU A 267 -2.31 23.54 12.89
N GLY A 268 -3.18 22.63 12.47
CA GLY A 268 -2.90 21.64 11.42
C GLY A 268 -2.40 22.28 10.12
N ARG A 269 -2.85 23.51 9.80
CA ARG A 269 -2.35 24.27 8.63
C ARG A 269 -0.85 24.57 8.70
N LEU A 270 -0.30 24.77 9.90
CA LEU A 270 1.13 24.97 10.08
C LEU A 270 1.89 23.67 9.83
N VAL A 271 1.34 22.53 10.26
CA VAL A 271 1.91 21.21 9.99
C VAL A 271 1.92 20.93 8.49
N ASP A 272 0.81 21.20 7.80
CA ASP A 272 0.71 21.06 6.35
C ASP A 272 1.76 21.94 5.63
N ALA A 273 1.91 23.20 6.04
CA ALA A 273 2.91 24.10 5.47
C ALA A 273 4.36 23.63 5.69
N VAL A 274 4.65 22.92 6.78
CA VAL A 274 5.95 22.29 7.01
C VAL A 274 6.14 21.08 6.09
N VAL A 275 5.12 20.24 5.93
CA VAL A 275 5.17 19.07 5.03
C VAL A 275 5.35 19.50 3.56
N ASP A 276 4.73 20.61 3.16
CA ASP A 276 4.88 21.19 1.81
C ASP A 276 6.33 21.58 1.47
N ARG A 277 7.16 21.84 2.48
CA ARG A 277 8.59 22.16 2.31
C ARG A 277 9.50 20.95 2.19
N LEU A 278 9.03 19.74 2.49
CA LEU A 278 9.82 18.52 2.36
C LEU A 278 10.15 18.24 0.88
N PRO A 279 11.16 17.45 0.54
CA PRO A 279 11.34 16.98 -0.84
C PRO A 279 10.15 16.13 -1.29
N GLU A 280 9.78 16.18 -2.57
CA GLU A 280 8.66 15.38 -3.09
C GLU A 280 8.90 13.87 -2.88
N GLY A 281 10.13 13.41 -3.11
CA GLY A 281 10.60 12.08 -2.77
C GLY A 281 12.13 11.97 -2.93
N PRO A 282 12.72 10.82 -2.57
CA PRO A 282 14.15 10.62 -2.72
C PRO A 282 14.58 10.54 -4.20
N PRO A 283 15.80 10.98 -4.55
CA PRO A 283 16.39 10.77 -5.87
C PRO A 283 16.53 9.27 -6.17
N GLU A 284 16.47 8.91 -7.46
CA GLU A 284 16.50 7.52 -7.92
C GLU A 284 17.69 6.71 -7.39
N GLU A 285 18.89 7.28 -7.37
CA GLU A 285 20.09 6.60 -6.86
C GLU A 285 19.91 6.15 -5.40
N ARG A 286 19.42 7.05 -4.53
CA ARG A 286 19.16 6.75 -3.12
C ARG A 286 18.01 5.77 -2.95
N ARG A 287 16.99 5.91 -3.80
CA ARG A 287 15.81 5.05 -3.83
C ARG A 287 16.23 3.59 -4.10
N ARG A 288 17.04 3.37 -5.14
CA ARG A 288 17.61 2.06 -5.52
C ARG A 288 18.59 1.50 -4.47
N ALA A 289 19.27 2.36 -3.71
CA ALA A 289 20.15 1.96 -2.62
C ALA A 289 19.38 1.50 -1.35
N ALA A 290 18.11 1.87 -1.20
CA ALA A 290 17.30 1.43 -0.07
C ALA A 290 17.12 -0.10 -0.09
N ARG A 291 17.03 -0.70 1.10
CA ARG A 291 16.80 -2.14 1.28
C ARG A 291 15.64 -2.36 2.21
N PHE A 292 14.92 -3.46 2.04
CA PHE A 292 13.87 -3.89 2.94
C PHE A 292 13.90 -5.39 3.21
N ALA A 293 13.29 -5.78 4.33
CA ALA A 293 12.88 -7.15 4.63
C ALA A 293 11.49 -7.12 5.28
N VAL A 294 10.61 -8.00 4.82
CA VAL A 294 9.29 -8.26 5.39
C VAL A 294 9.27 -9.71 5.84
N VAL A 295 8.82 -9.96 7.05
CA VAL A 295 8.79 -11.31 7.65
C VAL A 295 7.38 -11.58 8.15
N ALA A 296 6.77 -12.68 7.73
CA ALA A 296 5.57 -13.21 8.33
C ALA A 296 5.89 -14.45 9.17
N VAL A 297 5.25 -14.56 10.33
CA VAL A 297 5.35 -15.71 11.24
C VAL A 297 3.94 -16.13 11.63
N ALA A 298 3.53 -17.31 11.19
CA ALA A 298 2.24 -17.91 11.49
C ALA A 298 2.43 -18.98 12.58
N ARG A 299 1.64 -18.92 13.66
CA ARG A 299 1.61 -19.89 14.76
C ARG A 299 0.22 -20.52 14.88
N GLY A 300 0.15 -21.82 14.60
CA GLY A 300 -1.06 -22.63 14.81
C GLY A 300 -1.37 -22.80 16.29
N GLU A 301 -2.64 -23.05 16.62
CA GLU A 301 -3.05 -23.35 17.99
C GLU A 301 -2.46 -24.66 18.54
N ASP A 302 -2.03 -25.53 17.63
CA ASP A 302 -1.31 -26.78 17.92
C ASP A 302 0.21 -26.59 18.17
N GLY A 303 0.68 -25.34 18.11
CA GLY A 303 2.09 -24.99 18.34
C GLY A 303 2.99 -25.10 17.11
N ARG A 304 2.49 -25.54 15.94
CA ARG A 304 3.26 -25.50 14.69
C ARG A 304 3.53 -24.05 14.29
N VAL A 305 4.72 -23.81 13.73
CA VAL A 305 5.14 -22.48 13.30
C VAL A 305 5.68 -22.58 11.88
N ARG A 306 5.28 -21.64 11.01
CA ARG A 306 5.85 -21.44 9.68
C ARG A 306 6.18 -19.98 9.47
N GLY A 307 7.25 -19.75 8.72
CA GLY A 307 7.72 -18.42 8.38
C GLY A 307 7.77 -18.17 6.89
N GLY A 308 7.68 -16.90 6.53
CA GLY A 308 8.03 -16.45 5.20
C GLY A 308 8.76 -15.13 5.24
N THR A 309 9.64 -14.92 4.28
CA THR A 309 10.39 -13.67 4.13
C THR A 309 10.26 -13.14 2.72
N VAL A 310 10.13 -11.82 2.59
CA VAL A 310 10.27 -11.09 1.33
C VAL A 310 11.36 -10.04 1.52
N THR A 311 12.33 -10.00 0.61
CA THR A 311 13.47 -9.09 0.67
C THR A 311 13.64 -8.39 -0.65
N GLY A 312 14.24 -7.20 -0.62
CA GLY A 312 14.53 -6.48 -1.84
C GLY A 312 15.06 -5.08 -1.60
N SER A 313 14.88 -4.25 -2.62
CA SER A 313 15.32 -2.86 -2.64
C SER A 313 14.25 -1.95 -3.23
N ASP A 314 14.46 -0.65 -3.12
CA ASP A 314 13.64 0.34 -3.83
C ASP A 314 12.13 0.23 -3.55
N VAL A 315 11.72 0.60 -2.33
CA VAL A 315 10.32 0.48 -1.88
C VAL A 315 9.31 1.17 -2.81
N TYR A 316 9.67 2.30 -3.44
CA TYR A 316 8.77 3.01 -4.34
C TYR A 316 8.79 2.45 -5.76
N GLY A 317 9.93 1.96 -6.24
CA GLY A 317 10.01 1.19 -7.48
C GLY A 317 9.23 -0.11 -7.38
N LEU A 318 9.28 -0.76 -6.21
CA LEU A 318 8.45 -1.92 -5.91
C LEU A 318 6.96 -1.57 -5.86
N THR A 319 6.56 -0.47 -5.21
CA THR A 319 5.16 0.00 -5.28
C THR A 319 4.69 0.16 -6.72
N ALA A 320 5.50 0.76 -7.59
CA ALA A 320 5.15 0.90 -9.01
C ALA A 320 5.06 -0.47 -9.71
N ALA A 321 6.00 -1.37 -9.48
CA ALA A 321 5.99 -2.71 -10.08
C ALA A 321 4.77 -3.53 -9.63
N THR A 322 4.42 -3.47 -8.35
CA THR A 322 3.30 -4.19 -7.74
C THR A 322 1.95 -3.69 -8.24
N VAL A 323 1.71 -2.37 -8.23
CA VAL A 323 0.40 -1.84 -8.66
C VAL A 323 0.18 -2.05 -10.16
N VAL A 324 1.24 -1.95 -10.97
CA VAL A 324 1.20 -2.26 -12.41
C VAL A 324 0.95 -3.75 -12.64
N GLU A 325 1.61 -4.64 -11.89
CA GLU A 325 1.38 -6.08 -11.98
C GLU A 325 -0.08 -6.43 -11.66
N GLY A 326 -0.63 -5.88 -10.57
CA GLY A 326 -2.04 -6.07 -10.24
C GLY A 326 -2.98 -5.56 -11.32
N ALA A 327 -2.71 -4.39 -11.90
CA ALA A 327 -3.52 -3.85 -12.98
C ALA A 327 -3.45 -4.71 -14.26
N VAL A 328 -2.28 -5.27 -14.59
CA VAL A 328 -2.11 -6.18 -15.72
C VAL A 328 -2.92 -7.45 -15.53
N ARG A 329 -2.87 -8.06 -14.33
CA ARG A 329 -3.63 -9.28 -14.02
C ARG A 329 -5.13 -9.04 -14.04
N LEU A 330 -5.59 -7.95 -13.44
CA LEU A 330 -7.00 -7.56 -13.48
C LEU A 330 -7.49 -7.35 -14.92
N ARG A 331 -6.71 -6.64 -15.75
CA ARG A 331 -7.04 -6.46 -17.17
C ARG A 331 -7.13 -7.80 -17.91
N ALA A 332 -6.24 -8.74 -17.59
CA ALA A 332 -6.22 -10.07 -18.20
C ALA A 332 -7.30 -11.03 -17.66
N GLY A 333 -8.08 -10.63 -16.65
CA GLY A 333 -9.02 -11.51 -15.95
C GLY A 333 -8.35 -12.55 -15.04
N ASP A 334 -7.06 -12.37 -14.72
CA ASP A 334 -6.30 -13.21 -13.80
C ASP A 334 -6.52 -12.75 -12.35
N HIS A 335 -7.76 -12.91 -11.88
CA HIS A 335 -8.12 -12.64 -10.49
C HIS A 335 -9.16 -13.63 -9.96
N ALA A 336 -9.08 -13.96 -8.68
CA ALA A 336 -9.86 -15.04 -8.08
C ALA A 336 -11.31 -14.65 -7.75
N ALA A 337 -11.58 -13.36 -7.56
CA ALA A 337 -12.88 -12.87 -7.09
C ALA A 337 -13.17 -11.44 -7.57
N VAL A 338 -14.37 -10.96 -7.26
CA VAL A 338 -14.81 -9.56 -7.44
C VAL A 338 -15.31 -9.00 -6.10
N GLY A 339 -15.51 -7.68 -6.04
CA GLY A 339 -15.73 -6.96 -4.79
C GLY A 339 -14.46 -6.27 -4.29
N VAL A 340 -14.47 -5.87 -3.02
CA VAL A 340 -13.28 -5.29 -2.37
C VAL A 340 -12.44 -6.42 -1.77
N LEU A 341 -11.20 -6.53 -2.23
CA LEU A 341 -10.30 -7.68 -2.00
C LEU A 341 -8.97 -7.22 -1.43
N SER A 342 -8.30 -8.07 -0.64
CA SER A 342 -6.87 -7.91 -0.37
C SER A 342 -6.05 -8.42 -1.56
N PRO A 343 -4.77 -8.04 -1.67
CA PRO A 343 -3.85 -8.60 -2.67
C PRO A 343 -3.86 -10.14 -2.73
N ALA A 344 -3.75 -10.82 -1.58
CA ALA A 344 -3.76 -12.29 -1.50
C ALA A 344 -5.14 -12.92 -1.75
N SER A 345 -6.22 -12.16 -1.62
CA SER A 345 -7.57 -12.60 -2.00
C SER A 345 -7.85 -12.42 -3.49
N ALA A 346 -7.14 -11.48 -4.13
CA ALA A 346 -7.31 -11.14 -5.54
C ALA A 346 -6.44 -12.02 -6.45
N PHE A 347 -5.21 -12.34 -6.04
CA PHE A 347 -4.20 -12.96 -6.90
C PHE A 347 -3.53 -14.18 -6.27
N ASP A 348 -3.00 -15.08 -7.12
CA ASP A 348 -2.12 -16.16 -6.68
C ASP A 348 -0.84 -15.58 -6.02
N ALA A 349 -0.68 -15.81 -4.73
CA ALA A 349 0.33 -15.14 -3.93
C ALA A 349 1.78 -15.49 -4.34
N ALA A 350 2.05 -16.77 -4.64
CA ALA A 350 3.38 -17.22 -5.04
C ALA A 350 3.73 -16.67 -6.43
N GLY A 351 2.85 -16.86 -7.42
CA GLY A 351 3.04 -16.36 -8.77
C GLY A 351 3.09 -14.83 -8.85
N PHE A 352 2.42 -14.11 -7.94
CA PHE A 352 2.55 -12.65 -7.83
C PHE A 352 3.92 -12.25 -7.31
N LEU A 353 4.42 -12.88 -6.24
CA LEU A 353 5.78 -12.60 -5.74
C LEU A 353 6.87 -12.95 -6.76
N ASP A 354 6.70 -14.05 -7.52
CA ASP A 354 7.62 -14.45 -8.58
C ASP A 354 7.67 -13.42 -9.72
N ALA A 355 6.53 -12.84 -10.09
CA ALA A 355 6.46 -11.78 -11.10
C ALA A 355 7.20 -10.50 -10.70
N LEU A 356 7.50 -10.32 -9.41
CA LEU A 356 8.27 -9.18 -8.88
C LEU A 356 9.78 -9.42 -8.85
N ALA A 357 10.26 -10.62 -9.20
CA ALA A 357 11.69 -10.92 -9.27
C ALA A 357 12.50 -9.93 -10.15
N PRO A 358 12.02 -9.48 -11.33
CA PRO A 358 12.70 -8.45 -12.13
C PRO A 358 12.83 -7.09 -11.42
N ALA A 359 12.00 -6.81 -10.42
CA ALA A 359 12.10 -5.62 -9.57
C ALA A 359 13.08 -5.81 -8.38
N GLY A 360 13.81 -6.94 -8.34
CA GLY A 360 14.78 -7.25 -7.30
C GLY A 360 14.14 -7.79 -6.02
N VAL A 361 12.94 -8.35 -6.11
CA VAL A 361 12.27 -9.02 -4.99
C VAL A 361 12.69 -10.48 -4.94
N GLY A 362 13.09 -10.95 -3.75
CA GLY A 362 13.27 -12.36 -3.46
C GLY A 362 12.40 -12.76 -2.28
N TRP A 363 11.82 -13.96 -2.32
CA TRP A 363 11.00 -14.48 -1.24
C TRP A 363 11.33 -15.95 -0.95
N ALA A 364 11.04 -16.38 0.27
CA ALA A 364 11.24 -17.77 0.69
C ALA A 364 10.30 -18.12 1.86
N LEU A 365 9.89 -19.39 1.93
CA LEU A 365 9.24 -19.98 3.09
C LEU A 365 10.24 -20.82 3.86
N ASP A 366 10.44 -20.49 5.13
CA ASP A 366 11.43 -21.10 6.03
C ASP A 366 12.89 -21.12 5.48
N PRO A 367 13.93 -21.25 6.33
CA PRO A 367 13.87 -21.15 7.78
C PRO A 367 13.53 -19.72 8.24
N LEU A 368 12.86 -19.62 9.38
CA LEU A 368 12.71 -18.35 10.09
C LEU A 368 14.09 -17.76 10.45
N PRO A 369 14.25 -16.42 10.42
CA PRO A 369 15.48 -15.79 10.86
C PRO A 369 15.78 -16.13 12.33
N ALA A 370 17.03 -16.48 12.62
CA ALA A 370 17.51 -16.84 13.96
C ALA A 370 17.58 -15.65 14.93
#